data_AF-A0A1S6H8Z3-F1
#
_entry.id   AF-A0A1S6H8Z3-F1
#
_cell.length_a   1.000
_cell.length_b   1.000
_cell.length_c   1.000
_cell.angle_alpha   90.00
_cell.angle_beta   90.00
_cell.angle_gamma   90.00
#
_symmetry.space_group_name_H-M   'P 1'
#
loop_
_entity.id
_entity.type
_entity.pdbx_description
1 polymer ?
#
loop_
_entity_poly.entity_id
_entity_poly.type
_entity_poly.pdbx_seq_one_letter_code
_entity_poly.pdbx_strand_id
1 'polypeptide(L)'
;MGVFSKLLNLLARGKEKREFIDIYQDIYVLSSDLTRDIEELMLIKKDVLSHPWIYEGKDAKGILGLKKGEFVEEFLLPKLKYFEKVFLTAEKNAKHVPRDAILSEAQKLELERVMMFLEKIRRTVPSEKAVREIKGLGDREKIESLANITRGVTELAKEFKLEEEKESLAKMVTIGEVSPLVKRVFNQATEQNQFKAYVIKKEFKAIVREAKQLKSMKNSNWKIFWRSWWRKYPKFETDPTTGILEPHANMTMILGGQKKEVHLILR
;
A
#
# COMPACT_ATOMS: atom_id res chain seq x y z
N MET A 1 -4.60 -4.55 1.81
CA MET A 1 -4.58 -3.63 2.97
C MET A 1 -3.13 -3.25 3.25
N GLY A 2 -2.79 -1.96 3.12
CA GLY A 2 -1.43 -1.42 3.34
C GLY A 2 -1.01 -1.47 4.82
N VAL A 3 0.25 -1.18 5.10
CA VAL A 3 0.77 -1.22 6.49
C VAL A 3 0.20 -0.12 7.35
N PHE A 4 -0.04 1.07 6.80
CA PHE A 4 -0.77 2.08 7.52
C PHE A 4 -2.16 1.60 7.92
N SER A 5 -2.94 1.01 7.02
CA SER A 5 -4.25 0.42 7.37
C SER A 5 -4.14 -0.70 8.42
N LYS A 6 -3.03 -1.44 8.49
CA LYS A 6 -2.79 -2.43 9.55
C LYS A 6 -2.46 -1.77 10.88
N LEU A 7 -1.64 -0.72 10.89
CA LEU A 7 -1.31 0.09 12.06
C LEU A 7 -2.56 0.74 12.66
N LEU A 8 -3.32 1.39 11.79
CA LEU A 8 -4.64 1.92 12.05
C LEU A 8 -5.61 0.89 12.65
N ASN A 9 -5.59 -0.36 12.14
CA ASN A 9 -6.37 -1.46 12.73
C ASN A 9 -5.83 -1.96 14.07
N LEU A 10 -4.52 -1.88 14.33
CA LEU A 10 -3.90 -2.29 15.60
C LEU A 10 -4.23 -1.28 16.71
N LEU A 11 -4.16 -0.01 16.38
CA LEU A 11 -4.65 1.11 17.20
C LEU A 11 -6.13 0.99 17.54
N ALA A 12 -6.98 0.78 16.53
CA ALA A 12 -8.41 0.57 16.73
C ALA A 12 -8.71 -0.67 17.61
N ARG A 13 -7.73 -1.55 17.85
CA ARG A 13 -7.85 -2.70 18.76
C ARG A 13 -7.17 -2.46 20.12
N GLY A 14 -6.70 -1.24 20.38
CA GLY A 14 -6.04 -0.87 21.63
C GLY A 14 -4.71 -1.59 21.86
N LYS A 15 -3.91 -1.81 20.81
CA LYS A 15 -2.66 -2.60 20.90
C LYS A 15 -1.35 -1.78 20.81
N GLU A 16 -1.40 -0.44 20.75
CA GLU A 16 -0.21 0.41 20.56
C GLU A 16 0.11 1.37 21.72
N LYS A 17 1.39 1.68 21.94
CA LYS A 17 1.88 2.54 23.03
C LYS A 17 1.35 3.97 22.99
N ARG A 18 1.26 4.58 24.18
CA ARG A 18 0.94 6.01 24.41
C ARG A 18 1.83 6.96 23.60
N GLU A 19 3.11 6.69 23.48
CA GLU A 19 4.09 7.55 22.77
C GLU A 19 3.73 7.80 21.29
N PHE A 20 2.92 6.94 20.68
CA PHE A 20 2.48 7.12 19.30
C PHE A 20 1.09 7.75 19.18
N ILE A 21 0.31 7.82 20.28
CA ILE A 21 -0.97 8.54 20.30
C ILE A 21 -0.74 9.98 19.86
N ASP A 22 0.36 10.60 20.27
CA ASP A 22 0.72 11.96 19.88
C ASP A 22 0.94 12.09 18.36
N ILE A 23 1.71 11.18 17.74
CA ILE A 23 1.91 11.16 16.27
C ILE A 23 0.59 10.92 15.53
N TYR A 24 -0.25 10.02 16.03
CA TYR A 24 -1.56 9.77 15.42
C TYR A 24 -2.52 10.94 15.61
N GLN A 25 -2.41 11.65 16.74
CA GLN A 25 -3.16 12.86 17.02
C GLN A 25 -2.71 14.00 16.11
N ASP A 26 -1.40 14.13 15.86
CA ASP A 26 -0.85 15.08 14.90
C ASP A 26 -1.34 14.75 13.47
N ILE A 27 -1.32 13.48 13.08
CA ILE A 27 -1.90 13.01 11.80
C ILE A 27 -3.38 13.37 11.73
N TYR A 28 -4.14 13.17 12.81
CA TYR A 28 -5.56 13.50 12.89
C TYR A 28 -5.82 14.99 12.71
N VAL A 29 -5.14 15.83 13.49
CA VAL A 29 -5.27 17.29 13.42
C VAL A 29 -4.95 17.78 12.02
N LEU A 30 -3.79 17.35 11.47
CA LEU A 30 -3.39 17.70 10.11
C LEU A 30 -4.40 17.23 9.06
N SER A 31 -4.91 16.00 9.18
CA SER A 31 -5.89 15.46 8.22
C SER A 31 -7.21 16.22 8.29
N SER A 32 -7.70 16.53 9.50
CA SER A 32 -8.94 17.27 9.72
C SER A 32 -8.86 18.70 9.18
N ASP A 33 -7.75 19.40 9.44
CA ASP A 33 -7.52 20.75 8.91
C ASP A 33 -7.49 20.72 7.38
N LEU A 34 -6.74 19.78 6.81
CA LEU A 34 -6.65 19.61 5.36
C LEU A 34 -7.98 19.22 4.71
N THR A 35 -8.79 18.36 5.34
CA THR A 35 -10.11 17.99 4.83
C THR A 35 -10.98 19.23 4.71
N ARG A 36 -11.05 20.06 5.76
CA ARG A 36 -11.85 21.29 5.75
C ARG A 36 -11.36 22.25 4.66
N ASP A 37 -10.06 22.52 4.60
CA ASP A 37 -9.49 23.48 3.66
C ASP A 37 -9.68 23.01 2.20
N ILE A 38 -9.53 21.72 1.92
CA ILE A 38 -9.79 21.14 0.60
C ILE A 38 -11.28 21.18 0.24
N GLU A 39 -12.19 20.86 1.17
CA GLU A 39 -13.63 20.95 0.93
C GLU A 39 -14.05 22.38 0.59
N GLU A 40 -13.50 23.38 1.27
CA GLU A 40 -13.76 24.79 0.96
C GLU A 40 -13.24 25.17 -0.44
N LEU A 41 -12.04 24.73 -0.82
CA LEU A 41 -11.52 24.91 -2.18
C LEU A 41 -12.41 24.23 -3.24
N MET A 42 -12.99 23.06 -2.93
CA MET A 42 -13.88 22.35 -3.85
C MET A 42 -15.22 23.09 -4.03
N LEU A 43 -15.73 23.74 -2.99
CA LEU A 43 -16.90 24.61 -3.12
C LEU A 43 -16.62 25.78 -4.06
N ILE A 44 -15.48 26.46 -3.90
CA ILE A 44 -15.10 27.57 -4.80
C ILE A 44 -14.94 27.06 -6.24
N LYS A 45 -14.30 25.90 -6.43
CA LYS A 45 -14.17 25.25 -7.75
C LYS A 45 -15.54 24.98 -8.37
N LYS A 46 -16.50 24.45 -7.60
CA LYS A 46 -17.85 24.15 -8.07
C LYS A 46 -18.59 25.42 -8.48
N ASP A 47 -18.50 26.47 -7.67
CA ASP A 47 -19.14 27.76 -7.95
C ASP A 47 -18.59 28.36 -9.24
N VAL A 48 -17.26 28.37 -9.40
CA VAL A 48 -16.60 28.83 -10.63
C VAL A 48 -17.07 28.00 -11.82
N LEU A 49 -16.96 26.67 -11.78
CA LEU A 49 -17.36 25.76 -12.87
C LEU A 49 -18.86 25.82 -13.24
N SER A 50 -19.70 26.34 -12.35
CA SER A 50 -21.14 26.52 -12.60
C SER A 50 -21.47 27.79 -13.40
N HIS A 51 -20.51 28.70 -13.58
CA HIS A 51 -20.77 29.98 -14.23
C HIS A 51 -20.90 29.85 -15.77
N PRO A 52 -21.95 30.42 -16.40
CA PRO A 52 -22.19 30.31 -17.85
C PRO A 52 -21.04 30.70 -18.78
N TRP A 53 -20.23 31.72 -18.44
CA TRP A 53 -19.15 32.22 -19.31
C TRP A 53 -18.01 31.22 -19.51
N ILE A 54 -17.89 30.19 -18.67
CA ILE A 54 -16.91 29.10 -18.81
C ILE A 54 -17.15 28.27 -20.08
N TYR A 55 -18.41 28.11 -20.47
CA TYR A 55 -18.80 27.36 -21.67
C TYR A 55 -18.66 28.18 -22.95
N GLU A 56 -18.35 29.49 -22.84
CA GLU A 56 -18.07 30.39 -23.98
C GLU A 56 -16.61 30.29 -24.47
N GLY A 57 -15.79 29.41 -23.88
CA GLY A 57 -14.47 29.04 -24.41
C GLY A 57 -13.32 30.02 -24.13
N LYS A 58 -13.54 31.08 -23.34
CA LYS A 58 -12.54 32.14 -23.09
C LYS A 58 -11.34 31.69 -22.24
N ASP A 59 -11.39 30.55 -21.55
CA ASP A 59 -10.30 30.11 -20.65
C ASP A 59 -10.05 28.58 -20.60
N ALA A 60 -10.03 27.96 -21.78
CA ALA A 60 -10.02 26.49 -21.93
C ALA A 60 -8.88 25.77 -21.16
N LYS A 61 -7.69 26.38 -21.03
CA LYS A 61 -6.54 25.76 -20.34
C LYS A 61 -6.70 25.70 -18.82
N GLY A 62 -7.19 26.78 -18.20
CA GLY A 62 -7.45 26.82 -16.75
C GLY A 62 -8.57 25.86 -16.35
N ILE A 63 -9.64 25.81 -17.14
CA ILE A 63 -10.79 24.92 -16.96
C ILE A 63 -10.38 23.44 -17.08
N LEU A 64 -9.53 23.08 -18.04
CA LEU A 64 -8.99 21.71 -18.18
C LEU A 64 -8.14 21.30 -16.97
N GLY A 65 -7.39 22.24 -16.38
CA GLY A 65 -6.65 22.01 -15.15
C GLY A 65 -7.57 21.69 -13.97
N LEU A 66 -8.67 22.42 -13.83
CA LEU A 66 -9.68 22.21 -12.79
C LEU A 66 -10.39 20.85 -12.91
N LYS A 67 -10.75 20.44 -14.14
CA LYS A 67 -11.35 19.13 -14.39
C LYS A 67 -10.39 17.98 -14.08
N LYS A 68 -9.10 18.13 -14.42
CA LYS A 68 -8.07 17.14 -14.04
C LYS A 68 -7.87 17.00 -12.51
N GLY A 69 -8.36 17.97 -11.73
CA GLY A 69 -8.38 17.93 -10.27
C GLY A 69 -9.44 16.98 -9.66
N GLU A 70 -10.25 16.27 -10.46
CA GLU A 70 -11.17 15.21 -10.00
C GLU A 70 -10.48 14.15 -9.13
N PHE A 71 -9.17 13.92 -9.34
CA PHE A 71 -8.36 13.03 -8.51
C PHE A 71 -8.33 13.41 -7.01
N VAL A 72 -8.43 14.71 -6.69
CA VAL A 72 -8.46 15.18 -5.29
C VAL A 72 -9.74 14.70 -4.60
N GLU A 73 -10.88 14.80 -5.28
CA GLU A 73 -12.20 14.38 -4.77
C GLU A 73 -12.32 12.86 -4.71
N GLU A 74 -11.81 12.15 -5.72
CA GLU A 74 -11.91 10.69 -5.81
C GLU A 74 -10.92 9.94 -4.91
N PHE A 75 -9.75 10.52 -4.65
CA PHE A 75 -8.65 9.82 -3.96
C PHE A 75 -8.22 10.49 -2.65
N LEU A 76 -7.91 11.80 -2.67
CA LEU A 76 -7.32 12.44 -1.50
C LEU A 76 -8.33 12.64 -0.38
N LEU A 77 -9.49 13.23 -0.67
CA LEU A 77 -10.54 13.49 0.34
C LEU A 77 -11.00 12.20 1.06
N PRO A 78 -11.30 11.09 0.37
CA PRO A 78 -11.61 9.83 1.03
C PRO A 78 -10.48 9.31 1.93
N LYS A 79 -9.23 9.56 1.54
CA LYS A 79 -8.05 9.13 2.31
C LYS A 79 -7.88 9.95 3.59
N LEU A 80 -8.03 11.27 3.53
CA LEU A 80 -7.98 12.15 4.71
C LEU A 80 -9.10 11.81 5.71
N LYS A 81 -10.34 11.66 5.23
CA LYS A 81 -11.48 11.20 6.06
C LYS A 81 -11.25 9.82 6.68
N TYR A 82 -10.56 8.93 5.96
CA TYR A 82 -10.18 7.63 6.51
C TYR A 82 -9.16 7.78 7.64
N PHE A 83 -8.19 8.69 7.54
CA PHE A 83 -7.24 8.99 8.61
C PHE A 83 -7.95 9.49 9.88
N GLU A 84 -8.88 10.44 9.71
CA GLU A 84 -9.68 10.98 10.81
C GLU A 84 -10.49 9.89 11.54
N LYS A 85 -11.25 9.11 10.76
CA LYS A 85 -12.14 8.07 11.29
C LYS A 85 -11.37 7.05 12.12
N VAL A 86 -10.17 6.65 11.68
CA VAL A 86 -9.42 5.66 12.41
C VAL A 86 -8.85 6.23 13.71
N PHE A 87 -8.34 7.46 13.72
CA PHE A 87 -7.89 8.07 14.97
C PHE A 87 -9.01 8.12 16.01
N LEU A 88 -10.20 8.60 15.66
CA LEU A 88 -11.35 8.65 16.57
C LEU A 88 -11.73 7.26 17.11
N THR A 89 -11.59 6.23 16.27
CA THR A 89 -11.81 4.84 16.69
C THR A 89 -10.70 4.35 17.63
N ALA A 90 -9.46 4.75 17.38
CA ALA A 90 -8.30 4.40 18.19
C ALA A 90 -8.33 5.09 19.56
N GLU A 91 -8.60 6.39 19.61
CA GLU A 91 -8.70 7.19 20.84
C GLU A 91 -9.76 6.61 21.79
N LYS A 92 -10.93 6.24 21.25
CA LYS A 92 -11.99 5.56 22.01
C LYS A 92 -11.51 4.26 22.65
N ASN A 93 -10.61 3.53 21.97
CA ASN A 93 -10.09 2.22 22.40
C ASN A 93 -8.75 2.33 23.15
N ALA A 94 -8.13 3.52 23.19
CA ALA A 94 -6.83 3.77 23.81
C ALA A 94 -6.86 3.70 25.35
N LYS A 95 -8.05 3.65 25.95
CA LYS A 95 -8.22 3.46 27.40
C LYS A 95 -7.81 2.07 27.90
N HIS A 96 -7.55 1.12 26.99
CA HIS A 96 -7.29 -0.30 27.33
C HIS A 96 -5.97 -0.85 26.79
N VAL A 97 -5.00 0.01 26.46
CA VAL A 97 -3.77 -0.43 25.81
C VAL A 97 -2.71 -0.90 26.81
N PRO A 98 -2.15 -2.13 26.66
CA PRO A 98 -0.99 -2.56 27.44
C PRO A 98 0.23 -1.67 27.20
N ARG A 99 0.98 -1.33 28.26
CA ARG A 99 2.18 -0.47 28.19
C ARG A 99 3.35 -1.08 27.41
N ASP A 100 3.31 -2.37 27.10
CA ASP A 100 4.51 -3.13 26.69
C ASP A 100 4.55 -3.48 25.19
N ALA A 101 3.67 -2.93 24.37
CA ALA A 101 3.68 -3.20 22.93
C ALA A 101 4.82 -2.46 22.21
N ILE A 102 5.66 -3.16 21.45
CA ILE A 102 6.76 -2.58 20.66
C ILE A 102 6.34 -2.54 19.19
N LEU A 103 6.39 -1.35 18.57
CA LEU A 103 6.27 -1.22 17.12
C LEU A 103 7.51 -1.77 16.44
N SER A 104 7.31 -2.48 15.33
CA SER A 104 8.39 -2.79 14.41
C SER A 104 8.91 -1.52 13.72
N GLU A 105 10.17 -1.53 13.30
CA GLU A 105 10.78 -0.39 12.59
C GLU A 105 9.99 -0.01 11.32
N ALA A 106 9.45 -1.01 10.62
CA ALA A 106 8.62 -0.83 9.43
C ALA A 106 7.31 -0.06 9.70
N GLN A 107 6.85 -0.04 10.95
CA GLN A 107 5.67 0.69 11.35
C GLN A 107 5.96 2.16 11.63
N LYS A 108 7.10 2.46 12.27
CA LYS A 108 7.54 3.84 12.51
C LYS A 108 7.79 4.58 11.19
N LEU A 109 8.51 3.94 10.27
CA LEU A 109 8.78 4.49 8.93
C LEU A 109 7.50 4.78 8.15
N GLU A 110 6.45 3.95 8.31
CA GLU A 110 5.16 4.20 7.66
C GLU A 110 4.48 5.44 8.24
N LEU A 111 4.52 5.63 9.56
CA LEU A 111 3.93 6.79 10.22
C LEU A 111 4.62 8.08 9.80
N GLU A 112 5.95 8.08 9.80
CA GLU A 112 6.76 9.20 9.32
C GLU A 112 6.44 9.52 7.85
N ARG A 113 6.27 8.50 7.00
CA ARG A 113 5.89 8.71 5.59
C ARG A 113 4.54 9.39 5.46
N VAL A 114 3.53 8.93 6.21
CA VAL A 114 2.19 9.56 6.19
C VAL A 114 2.27 11.00 6.70
N MET A 115 3.02 11.24 7.76
CA MET A 115 3.22 12.58 8.30
C MET A 115 3.87 13.51 7.27
N MET A 116 4.97 13.08 6.66
CA MET A 116 5.65 13.85 5.60
C MET A 116 4.74 14.14 4.42
N PHE A 117 3.89 13.19 4.03
CA PHE A 117 2.92 13.38 2.96
C PHE A 117 1.88 14.47 3.33
N LEU A 118 1.30 14.40 4.53
CA LEU A 118 0.35 15.40 5.00
C LEU A 118 0.99 16.79 5.11
N GLU A 119 2.22 16.88 5.60
CA GLU A 119 2.96 18.15 5.65
C GLU A 119 3.22 18.74 4.26
N LYS A 120 3.58 17.91 3.26
CA LYS A 120 3.75 18.36 1.88
C LYS A 120 2.44 18.90 1.31
N ILE A 121 1.32 18.23 1.57
CA ILE A 121 0.00 18.73 1.16
C ILE A 121 -0.30 20.06 1.87
N ARG A 122 -0.05 20.17 3.17
CA ARG A 122 -0.27 21.40 3.94
C ARG A 122 0.54 22.59 3.44
N ARG A 123 1.73 22.37 2.87
CA ARG A 123 2.53 23.43 2.23
C ARG A 123 1.97 23.85 0.88
N THR A 124 1.18 23.00 0.23
CA THR A 124 0.61 23.22 -1.10
C THR A 124 -0.81 23.77 -1.04
N VAL A 125 -1.58 23.36 -0.03
CA VAL A 125 -2.93 23.86 0.24
C VAL A 125 -2.82 25.18 1.01
N PRO A 126 -3.38 26.29 0.50
CA PRO A 126 -3.40 27.55 1.23
C PRO A 126 -4.18 27.40 2.54
N SER A 127 -3.75 28.10 3.58
CA SER A 127 -4.48 28.14 4.86
C SER A 127 -5.88 28.71 4.68
N GLU A 128 -6.77 28.44 5.64
CA GLU A 128 -8.14 28.98 5.66
C GLU A 128 -8.22 30.49 5.35
N LYS A 129 -7.25 31.28 5.85
CA LYS A 129 -7.17 32.72 5.54
C LYS A 129 -6.92 32.98 4.05
N ALA A 130 -5.97 32.27 3.45
CA ALA A 130 -5.63 32.41 2.04
C ALA A 130 -6.74 31.81 1.12
N VAL A 131 -7.50 30.81 1.59
CA VAL A 131 -8.70 30.32 0.88
C VAL A 131 -9.77 31.42 0.78
N ARG A 132 -9.96 32.22 1.84
CA ARG A 132 -10.87 33.38 1.81
C ARG A 132 -10.39 34.48 0.88
N GLU A 133 -9.08 34.69 0.79
CA GLU A 133 -8.49 35.64 -0.18
C GLU A 133 -8.78 35.20 -1.63
N ILE A 134 -8.70 33.90 -1.93
CA ILE A 134 -9.09 33.35 -3.24
C ILE A 134 -10.56 33.67 -3.56
N LYS A 135 -11.48 33.59 -2.59
CA LYS A 135 -12.89 33.96 -2.80
C LYS A 135 -13.08 35.41 -3.23
N GLY A 136 -12.19 36.32 -2.83
CA GLY A 136 -12.21 37.74 -3.18
C GLY A 136 -11.60 38.07 -4.53
N LEU A 137 -10.88 37.15 -5.17
CA LEU A 137 -10.21 37.38 -6.45
C LEU A 137 -11.20 37.50 -7.63
N GLY A 138 -10.72 38.09 -8.72
CA GLY A 138 -11.42 38.03 -9.99
C GLY A 138 -11.54 36.60 -10.50
N ASP A 139 -12.60 36.31 -11.26
CA ASP A 139 -12.91 34.98 -11.78
C ASP A 139 -11.74 34.26 -12.48
N ARG A 140 -10.94 35.00 -13.25
CA ARG A 140 -9.76 34.47 -13.94
C ARG A 140 -8.64 34.07 -12.98
N GLU A 141 -8.35 34.92 -12.00
CA GLU A 141 -7.34 34.68 -10.97
C GLU A 141 -7.74 33.53 -10.04
N LYS A 142 -9.05 33.38 -9.78
CA LYS A 142 -9.62 32.21 -9.08
C LYS A 142 -9.33 30.92 -9.83
N ILE A 143 -9.62 30.87 -11.14
CA ILE A 143 -9.37 29.68 -11.96
C ILE A 143 -7.90 29.30 -11.93
N GLU A 144 -7.01 30.26 -12.14
CA GLU A 144 -5.56 30.02 -12.17
C GLU A 144 -5.04 29.50 -10.83
N SER A 145 -5.43 30.16 -9.73
CA SER A 145 -5.05 29.77 -8.37
C SER A 145 -5.53 28.35 -8.03
N LEU A 146 -6.81 28.06 -8.28
CA LEU A 146 -7.40 26.75 -8.04
C LEU A 146 -6.77 25.67 -8.92
N ALA A 147 -6.49 25.95 -10.19
CA ALA A 147 -5.84 25.00 -11.11
C ALA A 147 -4.41 24.65 -10.68
N ASN A 148 -3.65 25.62 -10.15
CA ASN A 148 -2.30 25.39 -9.67
C ASN A 148 -2.30 24.58 -8.36
N ILE A 149 -3.17 24.93 -7.40
CA ILE A 149 -3.32 24.18 -6.14
C ILE A 149 -3.74 22.74 -6.42
N THR A 150 -4.80 22.55 -7.21
CA THR A 150 -5.30 21.20 -7.53
C THR A 150 -4.27 20.35 -8.27
N ARG A 151 -3.47 20.95 -9.16
CA ARG A 151 -2.37 20.25 -9.84
C ARG A 151 -1.29 19.78 -8.86
N GLY A 152 -0.78 20.67 -8.01
CA GLY A 152 0.25 20.33 -7.03
C GLY A 152 -0.21 19.25 -6.05
N VAL A 153 -1.44 19.38 -5.54
CA VAL A 153 -2.04 18.37 -4.66
C VAL A 153 -2.23 17.03 -5.38
N THR A 154 -2.63 17.05 -6.65
CA THR A 154 -2.78 15.83 -7.46
C THR A 154 -1.45 15.12 -7.69
N GLU A 155 -0.38 15.86 -7.96
CA GLU A 155 0.97 15.31 -8.14
C GLU A 155 1.46 14.63 -6.85
N LEU A 156 1.36 15.31 -5.72
CA LEU A 156 1.72 14.74 -4.41
C LEU A 156 0.91 13.48 -4.08
N ALA A 157 -0.40 13.49 -4.34
CA ALA A 157 -1.26 12.35 -4.07
C ALA A 157 -0.94 11.15 -4.99
N LYS A 158 -0.53 11.40 -6.25
CA LYS A 158 -0.06 10.35 -7.16
C LYS A 158 1.28 9.77 -6.72
N GLU A 159 2.23 10.62 -6.31
CA GLU A 159 3.51 10.17 -5.77
C GLU A 159 3.31 9.26 -4.56
N PHE A 160 2.48 9.69 -3.60
CA PHE A 160 2.17 8.91 -2.41
C PHE A 160 1.48 7.57 -2.75
N LYS A 161 0.56 7.56 -3.72
CA LYS A 161 -0.07 6.32 -4.20
C LYS A 161 0.96 5.36 -4.83
N LEU A 162 1.87 5.87 -5.65
CA LEU A 162 2.94 5.07 -6.26
C LEU A 162 3.91 4.53 -5.22
N GLU A 163 4.23 5.31 -4.18
CA GLU A 163 5.03 4.86 -3.04
C GLU A 163 4.30 3.78 -2.22
N GLU A 164 3.01 3.95 -1.94
CA GLU A 164 2.17 2.92 -1.29
C GLU A 164 2.15 1.61 -2.09
N GLU A 165 2.06 1.69 -3.43
CA GLU A 165 2.10 0.53 -4.32
C GLU A 165 3.47 -0.15 -4.32
N LYS A 166 4.56 0.63 -4.42
CA LYS A 166 5.95 0.15 -4.33
C LYS A 166 6.25 -0.48 -2.98
N GLU A 167 5.75 0.08 -1.90
CA GLU A 167 5.93 -0.46 -0.56
C GLU A 167 5.01 -1.64 -0.24
N SER A 168 3.80 -1.71 -0.79
CA SER A 168 2.97 -2.91 -0.72
C SER A 168 3.69 -4.09 -1.42
N LEU A 169 4.35 -3.81 -2.55
CA LEU A 169 5.24 -4.74 -3.23
C LEU A 169 6.50 -5.04 -2.42
N ALA A 170 7.15 -4.03 -1.84
CA ALA A 170 8.37 -4.20 -1.03
C ALA A 170 8.08 -4.89 0.31
N LYS A 171 6.90 -4.74 0.91
CA LYS A 171 6.49 -5.39 2.17
C LYS A 171 5.93 -6.79 1.95
N MET A 172 5.46 -7.13 0.75
CA MET A 172 5.42 -8.54 0.35
C MET A 172 6.83 -9.15 0.28
N VAL A 173 7.86 -8.32 0.11
CA VAL A 173 9.29 -8.71 0.08
C VAL A 173 9.96 -8.62 1.48
N THR A 174 9.53 -7.76 2.41
CA THR A 174 10.12 -7.61 3.77
C THR A 174 9.28 -8.14 4.92
N ILE A 175 7.95 -8.00 4.93
CA ILE A 175 7.10 -8.54 6.03
C ILE A 175 6.84 -10.03 5.82
N GLY A 176 6.92 -10.50 4.57
CA GLY A 176 7.04 -11.90 4.23
C GLY A 176 8.49 -12.25 3.99
N GLU A 177 9.29 -12.45 5.03
CA GLU A 177 10.36 -13.44 4.88
C GLU A 177 9.66 -14.77 4.62
N VAL A 178 9.34 -15.06 3.35
CA VAL A 178 8.82 -16.32 2.80
C VAL A 178 7.89 -17.09 3.72
N SER A 179 6.62 -17.25 3.32
CA SER A 179 5.62 -18.06 4.04
C SER A 179 6.23 -19.20 4.87
N PRO A 180 5.86 -19.36 6.16
CA PRO A 180 6.41 -20.42 7.01
C PRO A 180 6.37 -21.81 6.35
N LEU A 181 5.37 -22.05 5.50
CA LEU A 181 5.27 -23.25 4.67
C LEU A 181 6.43 -23.40 3.67
N VAL A 182 6.75 -22.35 2.92
CA VAL A 182 7.83 -22.36 1.93
C VAL A 182 9.20 -22.41 2.61
N LYS A 183 9.38 -21.74 3.75
CA LYS A 183 10.59 -21.90 4.60
C LYS A 183 10.72 -23.34 5.12
N ARG A 184 9.64 -23.93 5.63
CA ARG A 184 9.61 -25.32 6.12
C ARG A 184 10.01 -26.29 5.01
N VAL A 185 9.40 -26.16 3.84
CA VAL A 185 9.71 -27.02 2.67
C VAL A 185 11.17 -26.84 2.23
N PHE A 186 11.67 -25.61 2.19
CA PHE A 186 13.07 -25.33 1.85
C PHE A 186 14.06 -25.89 2.89
N ASN A 187 13.70 -25.85 4.17
CA ASN A 187 14.52 -26.34 5.28
C ASN A 187 14.41 -27.85 5.49
N GLN A 188 13.35 -28.52 5.01
CA GLN A 188 13.27 -29.99 5.01
C GLN A 188 14.18 -30.62 3.96
N ALA A 189 14.46 -29.90 2.87
CA ALA A 189 15.39 -30.34 1.82
C ALA A 189 16.88 -30.15 2.20
N THR A 190 17.25 -30.20 3.48
CA THR A 190 18.61 -29.97 4.00
C THR A 190 19.42 -31.23 4.25
N GLU A 191 18.79 -32.39 4.37
CA GLU A 191 19.53 -33.63 4.62
C GLU A 191 20.11 -34.13 3.31
N GLN A 192 21.45 -34.22 3.29
CA GLN A 192 22.27 -34.55 2.12
C GLN A 192 21.65 -35.70 1.32
N ASN A 193 21.53 -35.50 0.01
CA ASN A 193 21.03 -36.44 -0.99
C ASN A 193 19.54 -36.83 -0.94
N GLN A 194 18.71 -36.22 -0.07
CA GLN A 194 17.26 -36.38 -0.15
C GLN A 194 16.53 -35.04 -0.29
N PHE A 195 16.35 -34.67 -1.56
CA PHE A 195 15.62 -33.49 -2.02
C PHE A 195 14.08 -33.60 -1.82
N LYS A 196 13.59 -34.42 -0.89
CA LYS A 196 12.15 -34.72 -0.72
C LYS A 196 11.52 -33.79 0.32
N ALA A 197 10.35 -33.25 0.01
CA ALA A 197 9.52 -32.55 0.99
C ALA A 197 8.08 -33.03 0.93
N TYR A 198 7.53 -33.38 2.09
CA TYR A 198 6.18 -33.91 2.21
C TYR A 198 5.18 -32.79 2.47
N VAL A 199 4.10 -32.77 1.70
CA VAL A 199 3.05 -31.76 1.80
C VAL A 199 1.67 -32.38 1.64
N ILE A 200 0.67 -31.80 2.31
CA ILE A 200 -0.73 -32.17 2.04
C ILE A 200 -1.27 -31.41 0.83
N LYS A 201 -2.39 -31.88 0.25
CA LYS A 201 -3.01 -31.26 -0.94
C LYS A 201 -3.32 -29.76 -0.77
N LYS A 202 -3.68 -29.32 0.44
CA LYS A 202 -3.93 -27.90 0.75
C LYS A 202 -2.63 -27.07 0.72
N GLU A 203 -1.55 -27.62 1.25
CA GLU A 203 -0.23 -26.98 1.27
C GLU A 203 0.36 -26.89 -0.13
N PHE A 204 0.23 -27.93 -0.96
CA PHE A 204 0.64 -27.87 -2.36
C PHE A 204 -0.05 -26.71 -3.11
N LYS A 205 -1.37 -26.56 -2.96
CA LYS A 205 -2.11 -25.44 -3.56
C LYS A 205 -1.61 -24.08 -3.07
N ALA A 206 -1.22 -23.98 -1.80
CA ALA A 206 -0.65 -22.77 -1.23
C ALA A 206 0.73 -22.46 -1.85
N ILE A 207 1.63 -23.44 -1.94
CA ILE A 207 2.95 -23.28 -2.56
C ILE A 207 2.84 -22.86 -4.03
N VAL A 208 1.91 -23.43 -4.80
CA VAL A 208 1.65 -23.02 -6.19
C VAL A 208 1.18 -21.56 -6.28
N ARG A 209 0.35 -21.11 -5.34
CA ARG A 209 -0.12 -19.71 -5.28
C ARG A 209 1.03 -18.78 -4.93
N GLU A 210 1.84 -19.14 -3.95
CA GLU A 210 2.99 -18.33 -3.50
C GLU A 210 4.09 -18.26 -4.57
N ALA A 211 4.35 -19.34 -5.30
CA ALA A 211 5.29 -19.32 -6.42
C ALA A 211 4.88 -18.32 -7.51
N LYS A 212 3.57 -18.18 -7.80
CA LYS A 212 3.06 -17.16 -8.74
C LYS A 212 3.28 -15.75 -8.21
N GLN A 213 3.06 -15.54 -6.91
CA GLN A 213 3.29 -14.24 -6.26
C GLN A 213 4.77 -13.86 -6.29
N LEU A 214 5.68 -14.79 -5.93
CA LEU A 214 7.12 -14.56 -5.99
C LEU A 214 7.60 -14.25 -7.42
N LYS A 215 7.06 -14.93 -8.45
CA LYS A 215 7.40 -14.66 -9.85
C LYS A 215 7.05 -13.22 -10.27
N SER A 216 5.96 -12.64 -9.76
CA SER A 216 5.59 -11.25 -10.06
C SER A 216 6.50 -10.19 -9.42
N MET A 217 7.31 -10.56 -8.42
CA MET A 217 8.11 -9.60 -7.65
C MET A 217 9.44 -9.18 -8.29
N LYS A 218 9.86 -9.82 -9.41
CA LYS A 218 11.13 -9.57 -10.13
C LYS A 218 12.41 -9.54 -9.25
N ASN A 219 12.39 -10.06 -8.03
CA ASN A 219 13.55 -10.15 -7.14
C ASN A 219 14.41 -11.40 -7.46
N SER A 220 15.73 -11.25 -7.61
CA SER A 220 16.65 -12.36 -7.91
C SER A 220 16.85 -13.34 -6.75
N ASN A 221 16.71 -12.86 -5.50
CA ASN A 221 17.06 -13.62 -4.30
C ASN A 221 15.93 -14.53 -3.81
N TRP A 222 14.73 -14.42 -4.39
CA TRP A 222 13.52 -15.11 -3.96
C TRP A 222 12.70 -15.61 -5.15
N LYS A 223 12.83 -16.88 -5.51
CA LYS A 223 12.13 -17.47 -6.67
C LYS A 223 11.75 -18.92 -6.42
N ILE A 224 10.58 -19.32 -6.91
CA ILE A 224 10.20 -20.73 -7.02
C ILE A 224 9.90 -21.01 -8.48
N PHE A 225 10.64 -21.94 -9.07
CA PHE A 225 10.45 -22.40 -10.42
C PHE A 225 9.92 -23.82 -10.40
N TRP A 226 8.82 -24.07 -11.10
CA TRP A 226 8.38 -25.43 -11.35
C TRP A 226 9.19 -25.97 -12.52
N ARG A 227 9.82 -27.15 -12.36
CA ARG A 227 10.41 -27.85 -13.50
C ARG A 227 9.25 -28.47 -14.28
N SER A 228 8.80 -27.76 -15.30
CA SER A 228 7.78 -28.21 -16.24
C SER A 228 8.46 -28.51 -17.56
N TRP A 229 8.58 -29.79 -17.93
CA TRP A 229 9.15 -30.15 -19.23
C TRP A 229 8.22 -29.78 -20.40
N TRP A 230 6.91 -29.54 -20.17
CA TRP A 230 5.96 -29.11 -21.23
C TRP A 230 4.60 -28.52 -20.75
N ARG A 231 4.34 -28.31 -19.44
CA ARG A 231 3.00 -27.90 -18.94
C ARG A 231 2.98 -26.59 -18.15
N LYS A 232 1.83 -25.90 -18.20
CA LYS A 232 1.57 -24.63 -17.46
C LYS A 232 1.34 -24.82 -15.96
N TYR A 233 1.05 -26.05 -15.50
CA TYR A 233 0.75 -26.38 -14.11
C TYR A 233 1.63 -27.53 -13.61
N PRO A 234 2.09 -27.49 -12.34
CA PRO A 234 2.82 -28.59 -11.74
C PRO A 234 1.91 -29.79 -11.50
N LYS A 235 2.41 -30.99 -11.79
CA LYS A 235 1.71 -32.26 -11.61
C LYS A 235 2.63 -33.25 -10.89
N PHE A 236 2.03 -34.14 -10.11
CA PHE A 236 2.70 -35.25 -9.46
C PHE A 236 2.87 -36.37 -10.47
N GLU A 237 4.11 -36.67 -10.82
CA GLU A 237 4.48 -37.71 -11.77
C GLU A 237 5.70 -38.45 -11.21
N THR A 238 5.86 -39.73 -11.56
CA THR A 238 7.07 -40.48 -11.20
C THR A 238 8.12 -40.19 -12.26
N ASP A 239 9.25 -39.64 -11.85
CA ASP A 239 10.39 -39.37 -12.72
C ASP A 239 11.49 -40.42 -12.45
N PRO A 240 11.73 -41.37 -13.37
CA PRO A 240 12.76 -42.40 -13.20
C PRO A 240 14.18 -41.81 -13.09
N THR A 241 14.40 -40.59 -13.59
CA THR A 241 15.72 -39.97 -13.65
C THR A 241 16.16 -39.34 -12.32
N THR A 242 15.23 -39.11 -11.40
CA THR A 242 15.50 -38.49 -10.09
C THR A 242 15.80 -39.52 -9.00
N GLY A 243 15.65 -40.82 -9.28
CA GLY A 243 15.78 -41.90 -8.27
C GLY A 243 14.65 -41.95 -7.25
N ILE A 244 13.57 -41.18 -7.45
CA ILE A 244 12.39 -41.14 -6.57
C ILE A 244 11.24 -41.90 -7.22
N LEU A 245 10.91 -43.06 -6.66
CA LEU A 245 9.87 -43.97 -7.19
C LEU A 245 8.43 -43.52 -6.86
N GLU A 246 8.27 -42.52 -6.00
CA GLU A 246 6.97 -41.96 -5.61
C GLU A 246 6.56 -40.81 -6.56
N PRO A 247 5.26 -40.62 -6.88
CA PRO A 247 4.80 -39.47 -7.65
C PRO A 247 5.12 -38.15 -6.95
N HIS A 248 5.85 -37.27 -7.63
CA HIS A 248 6.32 -36.00 -7.05
C HIS A 248 6.22 -34.85 -8.04
N ALA A 249 6.21 -33.62 -7.51
CA ALA A 249 6.31 -32.40 -8.31
C ALA A 249 7.69 -31.76 -8.12
N ASN A 250 8.38 -31.53 -9.23
CA ASN A 250 9.73 -30.98 -9.23
C ASN A 250 9.71 -29.45 -9.19
N MET A 251 10.45 -28.85 -8.25
CA MET A 251 10.63 -27.41 -8.21
C MET A 251 12.04 -27.01 -7.78
N THR A 252 12.50 -25.87 -8.29
CA THR A 252 13.70 -25.19 -7.84
C THR A 252 13.29 -24.02 -6.95
N MET A 253 13.81 -23.94 -5.74
CA MET A 253 13.61 -22.83 -4.81
C MET A 253 14.90 -22.04 -4.65
N ILE A 254 14.82 -20.72 -4.79
CA ILE A 254 15.91 -19.79 -4.46
C ILE A 254 15.39 -18.92 -3.32
N LEU A 255 15.92 -19.12 -2.12
CA LEU A 255 15.57 -18.34 -0.93
C LEU A 255 16.82 -17.66 -0.37
N GLY A 256 16.81 -16.34 -0.20
CA GLY A 256 17.98 -15.58 0.29
C GLY A 256 19.23 -15.77 -0.57
N GLY A 257 19.07 -16.04 -1.88
CA GLY A 257 20.17 -16.37 -2.80
C GLY A 257 20.63 -17.84 -2.80
N GLN A 258 20.14 -18.67 -1.88
CA GLN A 258 20.45 -20.11 -1.85
C GLN A 258 19.50 -20.91 -2.74
N LYS A 259 20.05 -21.65 -3.70
CA LYS A 259 19.28 -22.50 -4.62
C LYS A 259 19.17 -23.94 -4.08
N LYS A 260 17.97 -24.51 -4.10
CA LYS A 260 17.68 -25.92 -3.83
C LYS A 260 16.75 -26.49 -4.89
N GLU A 261 16.98 -27.74 -5.26
CA GLU A 261 16.00 -28.55 -6.01
C GLU A 261 15.16 -29.32 -4.99
N VAL A 262 13.84 -29.36 -5.17
CA VAL A 262 12.89 -29.94 -4.22
C VAL A 262 11.87 -30.77 -4.98
N HIS A 263 11.69 -32.01 -4.55
CA HIS A 263 10.65 -32.93 -4.99
C HIS A 263 9.55 -32.91 -3.94
N LEU A 264 8.44 -32.28 -4.27
CA LEU A 264 7.25 -32.28 -3.42
C LEU A 264 6.53 -33.61 -3.56
N ILE A 265 6.29 -34.29 -2.45
CA ILE A 265 5.56 -35.56 -2.39
C ILE A 265 4.26 -35.32 -1.63
N LEU A 266 3.13 -35.74 -2.20
CA LEU A 266 1.84 -35.66 -1.51
C LEU A 266 1.74 -36.76 -0.47
N ARG A 267 1.34 -36.38 0.74
CA ARG A 267 0.96 -37.29 1.82
C ARG A 267 -0.46 -37.02 2.30
#